data_AF-A0A7W6MI02-F1
#
_entry.id   AF-A0A7W6MI02-F1
#
_cell.length_a   1.000
_cell.length_b   1.000
_cell.length_c   1.000
_cell.angle_alpha   90.00
_cell.angle_beta   90.00
_cell.angle_gamma   90.00
#
_symmetry.space_group_name_H-M   'P 1'
#
loop_
_entity.id
_entity.type
_entity.pdbx_description
1 polymer ?
#
loop_
_entity_poly.entity_id
_entity_poly.type
_entity_poly.pdbx_seq_one_letter_code
_entity_poly.pdbx_strand_id
1 'polypeptide(L)'
;MDQKKMQSYNQRASKSFYFLVALFICVRFLVFVFDIKIQNTGYLVFGIFLAVIMFFYNFRPKADLLFLLEYNSDRTDDLFVWYFKITCGAVLFYTVMIFGTIFLNFASQTSPSANLVAVSKVTSFLVLPVLAITFPRVIASCKLLRAEYKKL
;
A
#
# COMPACT_ATOMS: atom_id res chain seq x y z
N MET A 1 -16.07 19.04 6.14
CA MET A 1 -16.25 18.48 4.79
C MET A 1 -17.58 17.75 4.79
N ASP A 2 -18.38 17.78 3.72
CA ASP A 2 -19.62 16.98 3.70
C ASP A 2 -19.29 15.50 3.95
N GLN A 3 -20.03 14.80 4.83
CA GLN A 3 -19.86 13.36 5.08
C GLN A 3 -19.80 12.54 3.77
N LYS A 4 -20.52 12.99 2.73
CA LYS A 4 -20.47 12.42 1.37
C LYS A 4 -19.08 12.48 0.71
N LYS A 5 -18.31 13.55 0.92
CA LYS A 5 -16.95 13.69 0.39
C LYS A 5 -15.97 12.78 1.13
N MET A 6 -16.12 12.61 2.44
CA MET A 6 -15.35 11.63 3.24
C MET A 6 -15.63 10.18 2.81
N GLN A 7 -16.90 9.82 2.64
CA GLN A 7 -17.29 8.51 2.14
C GLN A 7 -16.74 8.25 0.74
N SER A 8 -16.85 9.22 -0.17
CA SER A 8 -16.29 9.12 -1.52
C SER A 8 -14.76 8.96 -1.51
N TYR A 9 -14.06 9.58 -0.57
CA TYR A 9 -12.60 9.46 -0.42
C TYR A 9 -12.20 8.07 0.06
N ASN A 10 -12.87 7.51 1.08
CA ASN A 10 -12.62 6.15 1.54
C ASN A 10 -12.98 5.08 0.51
N GLN A 11 -14.09 5.26 -0.22
CA GLN A 11 -14.49 4.35 -1.30
C GLN A 11 -13.44 4.23 -2.40
N ARG A 12 -12.62 5.26 -2.66
CA ARG A 12 -11.59 5.18 -3.71
C ARG A 12 -10.46 4.22 -3.34
N ALA A 13 -9.90 4.34 -2.14
CA ALA A 13 -8.85 3.43 -1.69
C ALA A 13 -9.35 1.98 -1.68
N SER A 14 -10.59 1.75 -1.22
CA SER A 14 -11.25 0.45 -1.28
C SER A 14 -11.43 -0.05 -2.72
N LYS A 15 -11.86 0.80 -3.66
CA LYS A 15 -11.96 0.45 -5.09
C LYS A 15 -10.62 0.05 -5.68
N SER A 16 -9.54 0.80 -5.38
CA SER A 16 -8.17 0.46 -5.81
C SER A 16 -7.75 -0.92 -5.28
N PHE A 17 -8.09 -1.23 -4.03
CA PHE A 17 -7.80 -2.54 -3.42
C PHE A 17 -8.60 -3.67 -4.07
N TYR A 18 -9.92 -3.51 -4.26
CA TYR A 18 -10.74 -4.51 -4.94
C TYR A 18 -10.31 -4.73 -6.39
N PHE A 19 -9.97 -3.66 -7.10
CA PHE A 19 -9.43 -3.76 -8.46
C PHE A 19 -8.11 -4.52 -8.49
N LEU A 20 -7.20 -4.26 -7.53
CA LEU A 20 -5.93 -4.98 -7.41
C LEU A 20 -6.15 -6.49 -7.22
N VAL A 21 -7.08 -6.87 -6.32
CA VAL A 21 -7.43 -8.26 -6.06
C VAL A 21 -8.04 -8.91 -7.31
N ALA A 22 -8.98 -8.24 -7.97
CA ALA A 22 -9.58 -8.72 -9.21
C ALA A 22 -8.53 -8.92 -10.32
N LEU A 23 -7.61 -7.97 -10.48
CA LEU A 23 -6.54 -8.05 -11.47
C LEU A 23 -5.60 -9.23 -11.18
N PHE A 24 -5.24 -9.46 -9.91
CA PHE A 24 -4.44 -10.63 -9.53
C PHE A 24 -5.13 -11.94 -9.87
N ILE A 25 -6.43 -12.05 -9.59
CA ILE A 25 -7.24 -13.23 -9.95
C ILE A 25 -7.24 -13.43 -11.47
N CYS A 26 -7.43 -12.36 -12.25
CA CYS A 26 -7.38 -12.44 -13.71
C CYS A 26 -6.01 -12.90 -14.22
N VAL A 27 -4.91 -12.37 -13.69
CA VAL A 27 -3.54 -12.79 -14.05
C VAL A 27 -3.33 -14.26 -13.74
N ARG A 28 -3.77 -14.73 -12.57
CA ARG A 28 -3.68 -16.15 -12.17
C ARG A 28 -4.51 -17.05 -13.08
N PHE A 29 -5.72 -16.61 -13.45
CA PHE A 29 -6.59 -17.33 -14.37
C PHE A 29 -5.96 -17.44 -15.77
N LEU A 30 -5.42 -16.35 -16.31
CA LEU A 30 -4.72 -16.36 -17.59
C LEU A 30 -3.49 -17.26 -17.59
N VAL A 31 -2.68 -17.20 -16.54
CA VAL A 31 -1.51 -18.08 -16.36
C VAL A 31 -1.92 -19.55 -16.35
N PHE A 32 -3.06 -19.87 -15.72
CA PHE A 32 -3.58 -21.23 -15.68
C PHE A 32 -4.16 -21.68 -17.03
N VAL A 33 -4.98 -20.85 -17.68
CA VAL A 33 -5.65 -21.19 -18.95
C VAL A 33 -4.67 -21.33 -20.11
N PHE A 34 -3.66 -20.47 -20.18
CA PHE A 34 -2.70 -20.42 -21.29
C PHE A 34 -1.36 -21.10 -20.98
N ASP A 35 -1.24 -21.78 -19.83
CA ASP A 35 -0.01 -22.42 -19.34
C ASP A 35 1.24 -21.50 -19.41
N ILE A 36 1.06 -20.23 -19.04
CA ILE A 36 2.12 -19.22 -19.14
C ILE A 36 3.10 -19.37 -17.97
N LYS A 37 4.34 -19.71 -18.26
CA LYS A 37 5.41 -19.80 -17.25
C LYS A 37 6.00 -18.44 -16.92
N ILE A 38 5.34 -17.68 -16.05
CA ILE A 38 5.86 -16.41 -15.53
C ILE A 38 6.83 -16.68 -14.36
N GLN A 39 8.08 -16.22 -14.50
CA GLN A 39 9.08 -16.21 -13.43
C GLN A 39 8.73 -15.21 -12.32
N ASN A 40 9.24 -15.40 -11.10
CA ASN A 40 8.97 -14.49 -9.97
C ASN A 40 9.33 -13.03 -10.29
N THR A 41 10.42 -12.81 -11.05
CA THR A 41 10.82 -11.48 -11.53
C THR A 41 9.75 -10.82 -12.40
N GLY A 42 9.02 -11.59 -13.22
CA GLY A 42 7.91 -11.07 -14.02
C GLY A 42 6.74 -10.59 -13.16
N TYR A 43 6.40 -11.33 -12.10
CA TYR A 43 5.39 -10.88 -11.11
C TYR A 43 5.83 -9.62 -10.38
N LEU A 44 7.12 -9.52 -10.03
CA LEU A 44 7.68 -8.34 -9.37
C LEU A 44 7.62 -7.10 -10.28
N VAL A 45 8.06 -7.22 -11.54
CA VAL A 45 8.02 -6.10 -12.51
C VAL A 45 6.59 -5.62 -12.73
N PHE A 46 5.64 -6.54 -12.89
CA PHE A 46 4.23 -6.19 -13.03
C PHE A 46 3.68 -5.53 -11.76
N GLY A 47 4.05 -6.04 -10.57
CA GLY A 47 3.72 -5.43 -9.29
C GLY A 47 4.27 -4.02 -9.14
N ILE A 48 5.52 -3.77 -9.54
CA ILE A 48 6.14 -2.43 -9.55
C ILE A 48 5.37 -1.49 -10.47
N PHE A 49 5.10 -1.90 -11.71
CA PHE A 49 4.36 -1.09 -12.68
C PHE A 49 2.98 -0.70 -12.14
N LEU A 50 2.26 -1.68 -11.59
CA LEU A 50 0.95 -1.44 -11.00
C LEU A 50 1.02 -0.54 -9.76
N ALA A 51 2.07 -0.68 -8.94
CA ALA A 51 2.30 0.18 -7.79
C ALA A 51 2.46 1.65 -8.21
N VAL A 52 3.19 1.93 -9.29
CA VAL A 52 3.35 3.29 -9.82
C VAL A 52 1.99 3.86 -10.24
N ILE A 53 1.19 3.11 -11.02
CA ILE A 53 -0.15 3.55 -11.44
C ILE A 53 -1.05 3.79 -10.23
N MET A 54 -1.07 2.85 -9.28
CA MET A 54 -1.90 2.93 -8.09
C MET A 54 -1.50 4.11 -7.21
N PHE A 55 -0.20 4.39 -7.07
CA PHE A 55 0.28 5.54 -6.35
C PHE A 55 -0.27 6.83 -6.98
N PHE A 56 -0.07 7.05 -8.27
CA PHE A 56 -0.55 8.28 -8.93
C PHE A 56 -2.07 8.42 -8.92
N TYR A 57 -2.81 7.33 -9.06
CA TYR A 57 -4.28 7.35 -9.00
C TYR A 57 -4.81 7.74 -7.60
N ASN A 58 -4.14 7.28 -6.54
CA ASN A 58 -4.53 7.54 -5.16
C ASN A 58 -3.87 8.79 -4.56
N PHE A 59 -2.80 9.33 -5.16
CA PHE A 59 -2.08 10.50 -4.65
C PHE A 59 -2.90 11.78 -4.77
N ARG A 60 -3.45 12.24 -3.64
CA ARG A 60 -4.29 13.44 -3.54
C ARG A 60 -3.92 14.23 -2.29
N PRO A 61 -2.75 14.89 -2.27
CA PRO A 61 -2.16 15.42 -1.04
C PRO A 61 -3.05 16.41 -0.28
N LYS A 62 -3.90 17.18 -0.98
CA LYS A 62 -4.87 18.09 -0.34
C LYS A 62 -6.05 17.35 0.32
N ALA A 63 -6.59 16.33 -0.35
CA ALA A 63 -7.69 15.53 0.18
C ALA A 63 -7.23 14.62 1.32
N ASP A 64 -6.04 14.03 1.19
CA ASP A 64 -5.41 13.21 2.23
C ASP A 64 -5.18 14.01 3.52
N LEU A 65 -4.74 15.27 3.38
CA LEU A 65 -4.54 16.19 4.50
C LEU A 65 -5.86 16.57 5.18
N LEU A 66 -6.87 16.98 4.38
CA LEU A 66 -8.18 17.37 4.90
C LEU A 66 -8.86 16.20 5.62
N PHE A 67 -8.74 14.99 5.07
CA PHE A 67 -9.28 13.78 5.68
C PHE A 67 -8.66 13.53 7.07
N LEU A 68 -7.34 13.63 7.20
CA LEU A 68 -6.66 13.44 8.49
C LEU A 68 -7.00 14.56 9.48
N LEU A 69 -7.09 15.81 9.04
CA LEU A 69 -7.47 16.93 9.89
C LEU A 69 -8.90 16.79 10.43
N GLU A 70 -9.84 16.39 9.57
CA GLU A 70 -11.24 16.20 9.95
C GLU A 70 -11.44 14.95 10.80
N TYR A 71 -10.72 13.86 10.52
CA TYR A 71 -10.72 12.68 11.40
C TYR A 71 -10.20 12.99 12.81
N ASN A 72 -9.43 14.07 12.94
CA ASN A 72 -8.82 14.49 14.20
C ASN A 72 -9.48 15.73 14.82
N SER A 73 -10.59 16.24 14.26
CA SER A 73 -11.23 17.46 14.79
C SER A 73 -11.72 17.32 16.22
N ASP A 74 -12.09 16.10 16.61
CA ASP A 74 -12.72 15.82 17.90
C ASP A 74 -11.75 15.16 18.89
N ARG A 75 -10.45 15.08 18.56
CA ARG A 75 -9.44 14.46 19.43
C ARG A 75 -8.96 15.42 20.50
N THR A 76 -8.99 14.93 21.74
CA THR A 76 -8.40 15.59 22.92
C THR A 76 -6.93 15.22 23.14
N ASP A 77 -6.40 14.24 22.40
CA ASP A 77 -5.00 13.81 22.48
C ASP A 77 -4.05 14.86 21.86
N ASP A 78 -2.79 14.86 22.32
CA ASP A 78 -1.71 15.60 21.64
C ASP A 78 -1.58 15.12 20.18
N LEU A 79 -1.96 16.01 19.26
CA LEU A 79 -1.95 15.78 17.82
C LEU A 79 -0.54 15.40 17.32
N PHE A 80 0.52 15.98 17.89
CA PHE A 80 1.89 15.66 17.51
C PHE A 80 2.20 14.18 17.79
N VAL A 81 1.95 13.74 19.03
CA VAL A 81 2.19 12.35 19.45
C VAL A 81 1.37 11.36 18.62
N TRP A 82 0.14 11.72 18.25
CA TRP A 82 -0.70 10.88 17.41
C TRP A 82 -0.15 10.71 15.99
N TYR A 83 0.15 11.81 15.29
CA TYR A 83 0.72 11.75 13.94
C TYR A 83 2.07 11.02 13.95
N PHE A 84 2.86 11.18 15.02
CA PHE A 84 4.13 10.49 15.21
C PHE A 84 3.92 8.97 15.28
N LYS A 85 3.03 8.49 16.16
CA LYS A 85 2.72 7.06 16.31
C LYS A 85 2.25 6.42 15.01
N ILE A 86 1.34 7.08 14.29
CA ILE A 86 0.85 6.56 13.00
C ILE A 86 1.95 6.50 11.96
N THR A 87 2.77 7.55 11.87
CA THR A 87 3.85 7.61 10.88
C THR A 87 4.90 6.55 11.19
N CYS A 88 5.34 6.40 12.44
CA CYS A 88 6.29 5.36 12.85
C CYS A 88 5.74 3.95 12.62
N GLY A 89 4.48 3.71 13.00
CA GLY A 89 3.81 2.43 12.76
C GLY A 89 3.72 2.09 11.27
N ALA A 90 3.38 3.07 10.43
CA ALA A 90 3.36 2.90 8.98
C ALA A 90 4.76 2.60 8.42
N VAL A 91 5.79 3.34 8.82
CA VAL A 91 7.18 3.10 8.37
C VAL A 91 7.65 1.70 8.75
N LEU A 92 7.39 1.26 9.98
CA LEU A 92 7.73 -0.09 10.44
C LEU A 92 7.00 -1.16 9.61
N PHE A 93 5.68 -1.00 9.41
CA PHE A 93 4.89 -1.93 8.61
C PHE A 93 5.42 -2.06 7.17
N TYR A 94 5.74 -0.93 6.53
CA TYR A 94 6.25 -0.90 5.16
C TYR A 94 7.61 -1.59 5.07
N THR A 95 8.47 -1.34 6.05
CA THR A 95 9.79 -1.96 6.15
C THR A 95 9.66 -3.48 6.23
N VAL A 96 8.85 -3.99 7.16
CA VAL A 96 8.60 -5.44 7.32
C VAL A 96 8.06 -6.05 6.03
N MET A 97 7.11 -5.40 5.36
CA MET A 97 6.52 -5.91 4.12
C MET A 97 7.52 -5.95 2.96
N ILE A 98 8.35 -4.91 2.79
CA ILE A 98 9.37 -4.84 1.73
C ILE A 98 10.46 -5.88 1.99
N PHE A 99 11.05 -5.90 3.19
CA PHE A 99 12.09 -6.85 3.54
C PHE A 99 11.59 -8.30 3.52
N GLY A 100 10.38 -8.54 4.01
CA GLY A 100 9.73 -9.86 3.92
C GLY A 100 9.55 -10.31 2.48
N THR A 101 9.16 -9.41 1.57
CA THR A 101 9.04 -9.74 0.14
C THR A 101 10.40 -10.05 -0.48
N ILE A 102 11.44 -9.26 -0.19
CA ILE A 102 12.81 -9.51 -0.68
C ILE A 102 13.32 -10.86 -0.18
N PHE A 103 13.17 -11.12 1.13
CA PHE A 103 13.56 -12.38 1.75
C PHE A 103 12.86 -13.58 1.12
N LEU A 104 11.52 -13.52 0.95
CA LEU A 104 10.76 -14.60 0.33
C LEU A 104 11.16 -14.84 -1.13
N ASN A 105 11.46 -13.79 -1.89
CA ASN A 105 11.97 -13.95 -3.25
C ASN A 105 13.33 -14.63 -3.27
N PHE A 106 14.26 -14.19 -2.42
CA PHE A 106 15.58 -14.80 -2.33
C PHE A 106 15.51 -16.26 -1.89
N ALA A 107 14.76 -16.54 -0.81
CA ALA A 107 14.56 -17.90 -0.29
C ALA A 107 13.90 -18.83 -1.32
N SER A 108 12.96 -18.30 -2.13
CA SER A 108 12.31 -19.09 -3.19
C SER A 108 13.25 -19.51 -4.32
N GLN A 109 14.39 -18.82 -4.49
CA GLN A 109 15.40 -19.16 -5.49
C GLN A 109 16.45 -20.14 -4.95
N THR A 110 16.83 -20.00 -3.68
CA THR A 110 17.89 -20.81 -3.07
C THR A 110 17.39 -22.15 -2.54
N SER A 111 16.18 -22.21 -1.99
CA SER A 111 15.57 -23.42 -1.42
C SER A 111 14.12 -23.55 -1.88
N PRO A 112 13.88 -23.92 -3.16
CA PRO A 112 12.56 -23.90 -3.75
C PRO A 112 11.66 -25.00 -3.16
N SER A 113 10.62 -24.59 -2.43
CA SER A 113 9.45 -25.43 -2.15
C SER A 113 8.23 -24.88 -2.89
N ALA A 114 7.31 -25.76 -3.30
CA ALA A 114 6.12 -25.35 -4.07
C ALA A 114 5.32 -24.25 -3.34
N ASN A 115 5.18 -24.37 -2.02
CA ASN A 115 4.50 -23.38 -1.18
C ASN A 115 5.27 -22.05 -1.15
N LEU A 116 6.58 -22.08 -0.98
CA LEU A 116 7.40 -20.86 -0.93
C LEU A 116 7.39 -20.11 -2.26
N VAL A 117 7.45 -20.83 -3.38
CA VAL A 117 7.35 -20.24 -4.73
C VAL A 117 5.97 -19.61 -4.95
N ALA A 118 4.89 -20.27 -4.51
CA ALA A 118 3.55 -19.72 -4.61
C ALA A 118 3.40 -18.44 -3.78
N VAL A 119 3.85 -18.44 -2.53
CA VAL A 119 3.83 -17.27 -1.64
C VAL A 119 4.67 -16.14 -2.22
N SER A 120 5.88 -16.42 -2.72
CA SER A 120 6.75 -15.41 -3.34
C SER A 120 6.10 -14.75 -4.55
N LYS A 121 5.39 -15.49 -5.41
CA LYS A 121 4.65 -14.90 -6.55
C LYS A 121 3.54 -13.96 -6.09
N VAL A 122 2.80 -14.35 -5.05
CA VAL A 122 1.73 -13.54 -4.45
C VAL A 122 2.31 -12.25 -3.87
N THR A 123 3.37 -12.35 -3.06
CA THR A 123 3.95 -11.18 -2.40
C THR A 123 4.63 -10.24 -3.39
N SER A 124 5.35 -10.76 -4.39
CA SER A 124 5.96 -9.96 -5.46
C SER A 124 4.95 -9.15 -6.26
N PHE A 125 3.75 -9.69 -6.49
CA PHE A 125 2.71 -9.01 -7.24
C PHE A 125 1.96 -7.99 -6.38
N LEU A 126 1.56 -8.37 -5.15
CA LEU A 126 0.58 -7.61 -4.37
C LEU A 126 1.18 -6.59 -3.41
N VAL A 127 2.34 -6.87 -2.81
CA VAL A 127 2.84 -6.05 -1.69
C VAL A 127 3.09 -4.61 -2.13
N LEU A 128 3.82 -4.40 -3.21
CA LEU A 128 4.15 -3.05 -3.69
C LEU A 128 2.89 -2.24 -4.08
N PRO A 129 1.92 -2.78 -4.84
CA PRO A 129 0.66 -2.08 -5.11
C PRO A 129 -0.16 -1.76 -3.86
N VAL A 130 -0.25 -2.67 -2.88
CA VAL A 130 -0.98 -2.41 -1.62
C VAL A 130 -0.33 -1.27 -0.85
N LEU A 131 1.00 -1.28 -0.74
CA LEU A 131 1.74 -0.19 -0.11
C LEU A 131 1.52 1.12 -0.87
N ALA A 132 1.56 1.11 -2.20
CA ALA A 132 1.33 2.29 -3.03
C ALA A 132 -0.07 2.91 -2.89
N ILE A 133 -1.12 2.10 -2.64
CA ILE A 133 -2.48 2.61 -2.36
C ILE A 133 -2.52 3.40 -1.05
N THR A 134 -1.77 2.96 -0.04
CA THR A 134 -1.82 3.55 1.31
C THR A 134 -0.75 4.62 1.55
N PHE A 135 0.32 4.64 0.75
CA PHE A 135 1.46 5.54 0.93
C PHE A 135 1.13 7.04 0.88
N PRO A 136 0.19 7.53 0.04
CA PRO A 136 -0.22 8.94 0.06
C PRO A 136 -0.68 9.44 1.43
N ARG A 137 -1.34 8.58 2.23
CA ARG A 137 -1.79 8.91 3.58
C ARG A 137 -0.65 9.05 4.57
N VAL A 138 0.41 8.24 4.39
CA VAL A 138 1.66 8.36 5.18
C VAL A 138 2.38 9.67 4.85
N ILE A 139 2.41 10.07 3.58
CA ILE A 139 2.97 11.37 3.19
C ILE A 139 2.18 12.53 3.84
N ALA A 140 0.86 12.42 3.88
CA ALA A 140 0.02 13.42 4.53
C ALA A 140 0.24 13.48 6.05
N SER A 141 0.39 12.33 6.73
CA SER A 141 0.71 12.31 8.16
C SER A 141 2.06 12.92 8.46
N CYS A 142 3.10 12.67 7.65
CA CYS A 142 4.41 13.32 7.77
C CYS A 142 4.31 14.85 7.63
N LYS A 143 3.48 15.35 6.71
CA LYS A 143 3.27 16.79 6.54
C LYS A 143 2.61 17.43 7.76
N LEU A 144 1.62 16.75 8.35
CA LEU A 144 0.94 17.21 9.57
C LEU A 144 1.87 17.16 10.77
N LEU A 145 2.64 16.08 10.92
CA LEU A 145 3.66 15.96 11.96
C LEU A 145 4.67 17.12 11.90
N ARG A 146 5.16 17.46 10.70
CA ARG A 146 6.06 18.61 10.49
C ARG A 146 5.38 19.94 10.86
N ALA A 147 4.10 20.08 10.53
CA ALA A 147 3.35 21.30 10.85
C ALA A 147 3.16 21.47 12.37
N GLU A 148 2.85 20.40 13.09
CA GLU A 148 2.76 20.44 14.56
C GLU A 148 4.12 20.65 15.22
N TYR A 149 5.18 20.00 14.73
CA TYR A 149 6.55 20.20 15.24
C TYR A 149 7.01 21.66 15.18
N LYS A 150 6.60 22.40 14.14
CA LYS A 150 6.94 23.83 14.00
C LYS A 150 6.22 24.77 14.96
N LYS A 151 5.16 24.30 15.63
CA LYS A 151 4.39 25.08 16.60
C LYS A 151 4.92 24.91 18.03
N LEU A 152 5.68 23.85 18.27
CA LEU A 152 6.42 23.59 19.51
C LEU A 152 7.68 24.48 19.56
#